data_AF-A0A952XJI6-F1
#
_entry.id   AF-A0A952XJI6-F1
#
_cell.length_a   1.000
_cell.length_b   1.000
_cell.length_c   1.000
_cell.angle_alpha   90.00
_cell.angle_beta   90.00
_cell.angle_gamma   90.00
#
_symmetry.space_group_name_H-M   'P 1'
#
loop_
_entity.id
_entity.type
_entity.pdbx_description
1 polymer ?
#
loop_
_entity_poly.entity_id
_entity_poly.type
_entity_poly.pdbx_seq_one_letter_code
_entity_poly.pdbx_strand_id
1 'polypeptide(L)' 'MASPPPPSNAEAERVAKVLARAGVCSRRDAEKLIAEGRVKLNGVVLDTPAVKVGPGDKLSVDGKPVRAAEPA' A
#
# COMPACT_ATOMS: atom_id res chain seq x y z
N MET A 1 25.08 24.50 12.63
CA MET A 1 25.41 23.18 12.04
C MET A 1 24.80 22.14 12.98
N ALA A 2 23.89 21.23 12.65
CA ALA A 2 23.25 20.83 11.41
C ALA A 2 21.78 20.50 11.73
N SER A 3 20.86 20.80 10.81
CA SER A 3 19.47 20.36 10.87
C SER A 3 19.41 18.84 11.05
N PRO A 4 18.50 18.27 11.87
CA PRO A 4 18.14 16.88 11.68
C PRO A 4 17.58 16.77 10.24
N PRO A 5 18.01 15.78 9.45
CA PRO A 5 17.38 15.57 8.16
C PRO A 5 15.89 15.29 8.43
N PRO A 6 14.95 15.87 7.66
CA PRO A 6 13.62 15.29 7.63
C PRO A 6 13.79 13.81 7.22
N PRO A 7 13.04 12.86 7.78
CA PRO A 7 12.96 11.53 7.19
C PRO A 7 12.25 11.67 5.84
N SER A 8 13.02 12.09 4.83
CA SER A 8 12.67 11.97 3.43
C SER A 8 12.51 10.48 3.15
N ASN A 9 11.27 10.05 2.93
CA ASN A 9 10.81 9.00 1.99
C ASN A 9 9.76 8.01 2.52
N ALA A 10 8.98 8.30 3.58
CA ALA A 10 8.14 7.28 4.23
C ALA A 10 6.61 7.50 4.26
N GLU A 11 6.05 8.58 3.72
CA GLU A 11 4.64 8.89 4.02
C GLU A 11 3.60 8.26 3.08
N ALA A 12 3.99 7.79 1.88
CA ALA A 12 3.05 7.10 1.01
C ALA A 12 3.77 6.19 -0.01
N GLU A 13 3.72 4.88 0.20
CA GLU A 13 4.35 3.89 -0.69
C GLU A 13 3.30 3.33 -1.66
N ARG A 14 3.68 3.04 -2.92
CA ARG A 14 2.70 2.53 -3.91
C ARG A 14 2.04 1.27 -3.39
N VAL A 15 0.72 1.17 -3.55
CA VAL A 15 -0.06 0.00 -3.11
C VAL A 15 0.51 -1.31 -3.66
N ALA A 16 0.98 -1.34 -4.92
CA ALA A 16 1.59 -2.53 -5.50
C ALA A 16 2.88 -2.98 -4.79
N LYS A 17 3.66 -2.02 -4.27
CA LYS A 17 4.88 -2.29 -3.49
C LYS A 17 4.53 -2.72 -2.07
N VAL A 18 3.54 -2.08 -1.45
CA VAL A 18 3.02 -2.44 -0.12
C VAL A 18 2.42 -3.84 -0.13
N LEU A 19 1.60 -4.19 -1.12
CA LEU A 19 1.01 -5.52 -1.28
C LEU A 19 2.08 -6.60 -1.49
N ALA A 20 3.10 -6.32 -2.29
CA ALA A 20 4.22 -7.23 -2.49
C ALA A 20 5.06 -7.41 -1.22
N ARG A 21 5.31 -6.35 -0.45
CA ARG A 21 6.01 -6.42 0.84
C ARG A 21 5.19 -7.12 1.93
N ALA A 22 3.88 -6.90 1.95
CA ALA A 22 2.96 -7.53 2.88
C ALA A 22 2.70 -9.02 2.54
N GLY A 23 3.27 -9.55 1.46
CA GLY A 23 3.12 -10.95 1.06
C GLY A 23 1.71 -11.31 0.58
N VAL A 24 0.90 -10.31 0.23
CA VAL A 24 -0.50 -10.51 -0.17
C VAL A 24 -0.58 -11.12 -1.56
N CYS A 25 0.24 -10.59 -2.47
CA CYS A 25 0.25 -10.96 -3.87
C CYS A 25 1.55 -10.47 -4.55
N SER A 26 1.88 -11.06 -5.70
CA SER A 26 3.01 -10.61 -6.52
C SER A 26 2.77 -9.21 -7.09
N ARG A 27 3.82 -8.47 -7.50
CA ARG A 27 3.66 -7.13 -8.12
C ARG A 27 2.62 -7.10 -9.25
N ARG A 28 2.65 -8.10 -10.14
CA ARG A 28 1.71 -8.22 -11.27
C ARG A 28 0.28 -8.51 -10.82
N ASP A 29 0.12 -9.40 -9.84
CA ASP A 29 -1.19 -9.70 -9.28
C ASP A 29 -1.75 -8.49 -8.53
N ALA A 30 -0.90 -7.74 -7.81
CA ALA A 30 -1.30 -6.50 -7.18
C ALA A 30 -1.88 -5.52 -8.20
N GLU A 31 -1.19 -5.26 -9.31
CA GLU A 31 -1.70 -4.39 -10.38
C GLU A 31 -3.03 -4.87 -10.97
N LYS A 32 -3.18 -6.19 -11.19
CA LYS A 32 -4.45 -6.78 -11.64
C LYS A 32 -5.57 -6.62 -10.63
N LEU A 33 -5.33 -6.97 -9.37
CA LEU A 33 -6.32 -6.90 -8.29
C LEU A 33 -6.78 -5.45 -8.07
N ILE A 34 -5.89 -4.49 -8.24
CA ILE A 34 -6.23 -3.07 -8.17
C ILE A 34 -7.04 -2.66 -9.41
N ALA A 35 -6.62 -3.04 -10.62
CA ALA A 35 -7.38 -2.76 -11.84
C ALA A 35 -8.78 -3.40 -11.83
N GLU A 36 -8.95 -4.54 -11.16
CA GLU A 36 -10.23 -5.21 -10.93
C GLU A 36 -11.07 -4.60 -9.78
N GLY A 37 -10.54 -3.62 -9.04
CA GLY A 37 -11.23 -3.05 -7.88
C GLY A 37 -11.35 -4.00 -6.69
N ARG A 38 -10.51 -5.03 -6.63
CA ARG A 38 -10.47 -6.00 -5.50
C ARG A 38 -9.69 -5.46 -4.30
N VAL A 39 -8.95 -4.38 -4.47
CA VAL A 39 -8.20 -3.72 -3.40
C VAL A 39 -9.02 -2.56 -2.84
N LYS A 40 -9.13 -2.49 -1.53
CA LYS A 40 -9.80 -1.42 -0.78
C LYS A 40 -8.81 -0.80 0.20
N LEU A 41 -8.73 0.52 0.22
CA LEU A 41 -7.97 1.31 1.16
C LEU A 41 -8.94 2.04 2.08
N ASN A 42 -8.94 1.73 3.37
CA ASN A 42 -9.79 2.35 4.36
C ASN A 42 -11.29 2.31 4.00
N GLY A 43 -11.70 1.26 3.27
CA GLY A 43 -13.07 1.09 2.74
C GLY A 43 -13.31 1.64 1.33
N VAL A 44 -12.35 2.39 0.77
CA VAL A 44 -12.42 2.95 -0.59
C VAL A 44 -11.81 1.96 -1.58
N VAL A 45 -12.57 1.54 -2.59
CA VAL A 45 -12.03 0.67 -3.66
C VAL A 45 -10.98 1.43 -4.45
N LEU A 46 -9.81 0.82 -4.63
CA LEU A 46 -8.76 1.31 -5.49
C LEU A 46 -8.89 0.65 -6.85
N ASP A 47 -9.00 1.46 -7.88
CA ASP A 47 -9.02 1.06 -9.30
C ASP A 47 -7.66 1.29 -10.01
N THR A 48 -6.77 2.08 -9.40
CA THR A 48 -5.49 2.47 -10.00
C THR A 48 -4.26 2.05 -9.18
N PRO A 49 -3.23 1.43 -9.80
CA PRO A 49 -2.00 1.03 -9.10
C PRO A 49 -1.09 2.21 -8.72
N ALA A 50 -1.45 3.42 -9.15
CA ALA A 50 -0.79 4.67 -8.77
C ALA A 50 -1.15 5.15 -7.35
N VAL A 51 -2.10 4.50 -6.69
CA VAL A 51 -2.50 4.86 -5.33
C VAL A 51 -1.35 4.61 -4.37
N LYS A 52 -1.12 5.58 -3.48
CA LYS A 52 -0.12 5.50 -2.43
C LYS A 52 -0.81 5.21 -1.11
N VAL A 53 -0.21 4.35 -0.31
CA VAL A 53 -0.71 3.86 0.96
C VAL A 53 0.21 4.42 2.03
N GLY A 54 -0.36 5.16 2.98
CA GLY A 54 0.38 5.76 4.07
C GLY A 54 0.47 4.87 5.31
N PRO A 55 1.31 5.26 6.29
CA PRO A 55 1.61 4.48 7.51
C PRO A 55 0.45 4.36 8.53
N GLY A 56 -0.79 4.72 8.17
CA GLY A 56 -1.99 4.49 8.98
C GLY A 56 -3.15 3.89 8.18
N ASP A 57 -2.94 3.61 6.90
CA ASP A 57 -3.98 3.14 6.02
C ASP A 57 -4.21 1.64 6.16
N LYS A 58 -5.50 1.24 6.15
CA LYS A 58 -5.91 -0.16 6.19
C LYS A 58 -6.22 -0.64 4.78
N LEU A 59 -5.37 -1.48 4.23
CA LEU A 59 -5.69 -2.19 2.99
C LEU A 59 -6.56 -3.40 3.28
N SER A 60 -7.43 -3.74 2.35
CA SER A 60 -8.18 -4.98 2.29
C SER A 60 -8.21 -5.45 0.85
N VAL A 61 -7.85 -6.69 0.61
CA VAL A 61 -7.85 -7.27 -0.74
C VAL A 61 -8.75 -8.49 -0.73
N ASP A 62 -9.75 -8.53 -1.61
CA ASP A 62 -10.64 -9.69 -1.74
C ASP A 62 -11.33 -10.08 -0.41
N GLY A 63 -11.65 -9.08 0.42
CA GLY A 63 -12.20 -9.29 1.76
C GLY A 63 -11.19 -9.67 2.85
N LYS A 64 -9.91 -9.85 2.51
CA LYS A 64 -8.82 -10.09 3.47
C LYS A 64 -8.15 -8.77 3.86
N PRO A 65 -8.22 -8.34 5.13
CA PRO A 65 -7.50 -7.16 5.58
C PRO A 65 -5.99 -7.40 5.49
N VAL A 66 -5.31 -6.50 4.80
CA VAL A 66 -3.86 -6.44 4.66
C VAL A 66 -3.35 -5.40 5.65
N ARG A 67 -2.68 -5.85 6.71
CA ARG A 67 -1.80 -4.97 7.47
C ARG A 67 -0.58 -4.68 6.60
N ALA A 68 -0.46 -3.44 6.12
CA ALA A 68 0.83 -2.94 5.67
C ALA A 68 1.76 -3.09 6.88
N ALA A 69 2.67 -4.06 6.83
CA ALA A 69 3.58 -4.33 7.93
C ALA A 69 4.26 -3.01 8.30
N GLU A 70 4.11 -2.62 9.56
CA GLU A 70 4.80 -1.47 10.14
C GLU A 70 6.28 -1.55 9.75
N PRO A 71 6.88 -0.46 9.23
CA PRO A 71 8.30 -0.47 8.97
C PRO A 71 9.01 -0.63 10.32
N ALA A 72 9.62 -1.79 10.54
CA ALA A 72 10.62 -2.01 11.60
C ALA A 72 11.95 -1.36 11.21
#